data_AF-A0AA87NLG9-F1
#
_entry.id   AF-A0AA87NLG9-F1
#
_cell.length_a   1.000
_cell.length_b   1.000
_cell.length_c   1.000
_cell.angle_alpha   90.00
_cell.angle_beta   90.00
_cell.angle_gamma   90.00
#
_symmetry.space_group_name_H-M   'P 1'
#
loop_
_entity.id
_entity.type
_entity.pdbx_description
1 polymer ?
#
loop_
_entity_poly.entity_id
_entity_poly.type
_entity_poly.pdbx_seq_one_letter_code
_entity_poly.pdbx_strand_id
1 'polypeptide(L)'
;MKRNIVSIIMTLVVLAVGTSAVYAENAGTLKKLLMSLPDKAFPDTLNEIKNSDGIDSLIEICDEENRYLSFKAVGDVDYWEMCYWNLKGGKEKLILVNSELFPSFYLYTNGKALKTEKFGIRDIWKKIGGSSWENFDQYMQFFPPRSGTAITVILNNQDCMIFKWQNEAFVCLTDYPKKKNNHQTLARSFAAALNTQDTDTCLQYILPQYISEQCMDILEGRTEQFICELIGGGIEDTGEFITPSSLKDIKKATYKYDPDNGFANHIIFIQLKDGRSYHYYMSFESVEADMQTIPYITGAMG
;
A
#
# COMPACT_ATOMS: atom_id res chain seq x y z
N MET A 1 -41.96 12.50 48.69
CA MET A 1 -41.83 11.97 47.31
C MET A 1 -40.73 12.74 46.60
N LYS A 2 -39.63 12.06 46.26
CA LYS A 2 -38.48 12.61 45.54
C LYS A 2 -38.85 12.81 44.07
N ARG A 3 -38.59 13.99 43.48
CA ARG A 3 -38.54 14.16 42.02
C ARG A 3 -37.09 14.42 41.64
N ASN A 4 -36.55 13.48 40.88
CA ASN A 4 -35.16 13.41 40.48
C ASN A 4 -34.86 14.47 39.41
N ILE A 5 -33.75 15.17 39.61
CA ILE A 5 -33.04 15.99 38.64
C ILE A 5 -32.35 15.03 37.65
N VAL A 6 -32.71 15.08 36.38
CA VAL A 6 -31.93 14.42 35.32
C VAL A 6 -31.09 15.52 34.67
N SER A 7 -29.86 15.66 35.16
CA SER A 7 -28.85 16.52 34.58
C SER A 7 -28.15 15.73 33.46
N ILE A 8 -28.43 16.08 32.21
CA ILE A 8 -27.74 15.51 31.04
C ILE A 8 -26.36 16.16 30.97
N ILE A 9 -25.32 15.44 31.39
CA ILE A 9 -23.93 15.83 31.18
C ILE A 9 -23.61 15.55 29.71
N MET A 10 -23.63 16.60 28.91
CA MET A 10 -23.19 16.58 27.51
C MET A 10 -21.66 16.61 27.51
N THR A 11 -21.03 15.43 27.55
CA THR A 11 -19.58 15.30 27.43
C THR A 11 -19.18 15.61 26.00
N LEU A 12 -18.73 16.84 25.78
CA LEU A 12 -18.14 17.31 24.53
C LEU A 12 -16.80 16.58 24.34
N VAL A 13 -16.80 15.48 23.58
CA VAL A 13 -15.57 14.84 23.13
C VAL A 13 -14.98 15.77 22.07
N VAL A 14 -14.04 16.62 22.49
CA VAL A 14 -13.15 17.32 21.58
C VAL A 14 -12.30 16.24 20.92
N LEU A 15 -12.72 15.79 19.74
CA LEU A 15 -11.82 15.14 18.80
C LEU A 15 -10.74 16.18 18.51
N ALA A 16 -9.61 16.04 19.21
CA ALA A 16 -8.37 16.62 18.76
C ALA A 16 -8.11 16.00 17.38
N VAL A 17 -8.57 16.69 16.34
CA VAL A 17 -7.97 16.59 15.02
C VAL A 17 -6.56 17.11 15.24
N GLY A 18 -5.68 16.19 15.66
CA GLY A 18 -4.26 16.39 15.60
C GLY A 18 -3.94 16.50 14.13
N THR A 19 -4.09 17.70 13.57
CA THR A 19 -3.24 18.15 12.48
C THR A 19 -1.83 18.07 13.04
N SER A 20 -1.21 16.89 12.94
CA SER A 20 0.23 16.80 13.04
C SER A 20 0.74 17.80 12.03
N ALA A 21 1.33 18.89 12.54
CA ALA A 21 2.01 19.87 11.72
C ALA A 21 2.83 19.08 10.71
N VAL A 22 2.46 19.19 9.43
CA VAL A 22 3.29 18.74 8.33
C VAL A 22 4.52 19.60 8.47
N TYR A 23 5.55 19.04 9.11
CA TYR A 23 6.88 19.61 9.04
C TYR A 23 7.18 19.61 7.55
N ALA A 24 7.18 20.80 6.96
CA ALA A 24 7.74 21.01 5.64
C ALA A 24 9.18 20.47 5.71
N GLU A 25 9.36 19.28 5.16
CA GLU A 25 10.63 18.60 5.08
C GLU A 25 11.46 19.42 4.09
N ASN A 26 12.63 19.92 4.52
CA ASN A 26 13.45 20.75 3.66
C ASN A 26 13.77 19.96 2.39
N ALA A 27 13.56 20.59 1.23
CA ALA A 27 14.11 20.09 -0.04
C ALA A 27 15.60 19.78 0.14
N GLY A 28 16.02 18.54 -0.14
CA GLY A 28 17.37 18.04 0.11
C GLY A 28 17.49 17.04 1.27
N THR A 29 16.36 16.61 1.86
CA THR A 29 16.38 15.60 2.93
C THR A 29 16.64 14.21 2.36
N LEU A 30 16.01 13.82 1.24
CA LEU A 30 16.28 12.54 0.59
C LEU A 30 17.74 12.40 0.19
N LYS A 31 18.29 13.39 -0.51
CA LYS A 31 19.70 13.38 -0.92
C LYS A 31 20.65 13.31 0.27
N LYS A 32 20.37 14.02 1.35
CA LYS A 32 21.17 13.93 2.58
C LYS A 32 21.13 12.54 3.19
N LEU A 33 19.95 11.90 3.22
CA LEU A 33 19.81 10.53 3.73
C LEU A 33 20.53 9.53 2.83
N LEU A 34 20.39 9.67 1.51
CA LEU A 34 21.11 8.92 0.50
C LEU A 34 22.62 8.96 0.76
N MET A 35 23.19 10.16 0.91
CA MET A 35 24.63 10.34 1.18
C MET A 35 25.07 9.84 2.56
N SER A 36 24.13 9.59 3.48
CA SER A 36 24.42 9.05 4.81
C SER A 36 24.39 7.51 4.89
N LEU A 37 23.92 6.85 3.83
CA LEU A 37 23.86 5.40 3.75
C LEU A 37 25.29 4.82 3.68
N PRO A 38 25.54 3.68 4.36
CA PRO A 38 26.82 2.99 4.25
C PRO A 38 26.99 2.37 2.86
N ASP A 39 28.23 2.15 2.41
CA ASP A 39 28.53 1.63 1.07
C ASP A 39 27.85 0.29 0.77
N LYS A 40 27.65 -0.57 1.79
CA LYS A 40 26.90 -1.82 1.66
C LYS A 40 25.42 -1.67 1.28
N ALA A 41 24.88 -0.45 1.26
CA ALA A 41 23.54 -0.17 0.76
C ALA A 41 23.50 -0.01 -0.77
N PHE A 42 24.66 0.00 -1.42
CA PHE A 42 24.83 0.19 -2.85
C PHE A 42 25.62 -0.98 -3.45
N PRO A 43 25.27 -1.44 -4.65
CA PRO A 43 26.16 -2.22 -5.49
C PRO A 43 27.49 -1.50 -5.75
N ASP A 44 28.53 -2.25 -6.09
CA ASP A 44 29.88 -1.71 -6.28
C ASP A 44 29.93 -0.61 -7.34
N THR A 45 29.28 -0.81 -8.50
CA THR A 45 29.16 0.20 -9.56
C THR A 45 28.55 1.52 -9.06
N LEU A 46 27.51 1.46 -8.22
CA LEU A 46 26.92 2.67 -7.62
C LEU A 46 27.84 3.32 -6.59
N ASN A 47 28.60 2.53 -5.82
CA ASN A 47 29.59 3.07 -4.88
C ASN A 47 30.70 3.83 -5.59
N GLU A 48 31.19 3.32 -6.73
CA GLU A 48 32.20 4.02 -7.53
C GLU A 48 31.69 5.38 -8.01
N ILE A 49 30.47 5.43 -8.57
CA ILE A 49 29.86 6.67 -9.05
C ILE A 49 29.57 7.65 -7.90
N LYS A 50 29.12 7.12 -6.74
CA LYS A 50 28.91 7.91 -5.52
C LYS A 50 30.20 8.57 -5.04
N ASN A 51 31.32 7.84 -5.07
CA ASN A 51 32.62 8.33 -4.62
C ASN A 51 33.26 9.34 -5.58
N SER A 52 32.79 9.41 -6.82
CA SER A 52 33.23 10.39 -7.82
C SER A 52 32.29 11.61 -7.94
N ASP A 53 31.45 11.87 -6.94
CA ASP A 53 30.42 12.93 -6.91
C ASP A 53 29.41 12.86 -8.09
N GLY A 54 29.23 11.69 -8.71
CA GLY A 54 28.38 11.50 -9.89
C GLY A 54 26.94 11.10 -9.59
N ILE A 55 26.61 10.78 -8.34
CA ILE A 55 25.33 10.15 -7.94
C ILE A 55 24.10 10.99 -8.29
N ASP A 56 24.23 12.32 -8.27
CA ASP A 56 23.12 13.23 -8.60
C ASP A 56 22.62 13.08 -10.04
N SER A 57 23.50 12.67 -10.95
CA SER A 57 23.16 12.43 -12.36
C SER A 57 22.36 11.13 -12.58
N LEU A 58 22.43 10.21 -11.63
CA LEU A 58 21.73 8.93 -11.66
C LEU A 58 20.30 9.02 -11.13
N ILE A 59 19.98 10.05 -10.35
CA ILE A 59 18.64 10.27 -9.79
C ILE A 59 17.64 10.40 -10.95
N GLU A 60 16.73 9.43 -11.03
CA GLU A 60 15.61 9.44 -11.95
C GLU A 60 14.41 10.15 -11.34
N ILE A 61 14.06 9.73 -10.13
CA ILE A 61 12.95 10.26 -9.36
C ILE A 61 13.49 10.74 -8.02
N CYS A 62 13.11 11.97 -7.63
CA CYS A 62 13.37 12.51 -6.30
C CYS A 62 12.09 13.20 -5.83
N ASP A 63 11.21 12.43 -5.21
CA ASP A 63 9.94 12.90 -4.69
C ASP A 63 10.05 13.12 -3.18
N GLU A 64 10.39 14.35 -2.79
CA GLU A 64 10.50 14.73 -1.37
C GLU A 64 9.14 14.72 -0.66
N GLU A 65 8.02 14.92 -1.37
CA GLU A 65 6.67 14.91 -0.78
C GLU A 65 6.31 13.50 -0.33
N ASN A 66 6.56 12.51 -1.19
CA ASN A 66 6.33 11.10 -0.88
C ASN A 66 7.52 10.40 -0.25
N ARG A 67 8.66 11.12 -0.09
CA ARG A 67 9.88 10.63 0.55
C ARG A 67 10.46 9.41 -0.19
N TYR A 68 10.42 9.45 -1.51
CA TYR A 68 10.84 8.38 -2.40
C TYR A 68 11.91 8.88 -3.38
N LEU A 69 12.91 8.04 -3.64
CA LEU A 69 13.97 8.31 -4.60
C LEU A 69 14.35 7.03 -5.34
N SER A 70 14.56 7.11 -6.66
CA SER A 70 15.09 6.01 -7.46
C SER A 70 16.22 6.47 -8.38
N PHE A 71 17.04 5.51 -8.78
CA PHE A 71 18.06 5.70 -9.80
C PHE A 71 17.63 5.13 -11.15
N LYS A 72 18.18 5.71 -12.21
CA LYS A 72 18.19 5.09 -13.54
C LYS A 72 19.05 3.84 -13.52
N ALA A 73 18.72 2.88 -14.37
CA ALA A 73 19.60 1.76 -14.66
C ALA A 73 20.96 2.25 -15.16
N VAL A 74 22.06 1.70 -14.63
CA VAL A 74 23.43 2.08 -14.98
C VAL A 74 24.38 0.89 -14.88
N GLY A 75 25.11 0.64 -15.97
CA GLY A 75 26.05 -0.47 -16.03
C GLY A 75 25.34 -1.81 -15.88
N ASP A 76 25.68 -2.53 -14.82
CA ASP A 76 25.11 -3.81 -14.38
C ASP A 76 24.02 -3.66 -13.31
N VAL A 77 23.66 -2.43 -12.94
CA VAL A 77 22.60 -2.15 -11.96
C VAL A 77 21.34 -1.74 -12.69
N ASP A 78 20.38 -2.65 -12.75
CA ASP A 78 19.07 -2.44 -13.38
C ASP A 78 18.11 -1.71 -12.43
N TYR A 79 18.33 -1.81 -11.11
CA TYR A 79 17.35 -1.31 -10.13
C TYR A 79 17.95 -0.88 -8.77
N TRP A 80 17.62 0.34 -8.36
CA TRP A 80 17.88 0.85 -7.00
C TRP A 80 16.88 1.96 -6.63
N GLU A 81 16.28 1.85 -5.45
CA GLU A 81 15.40 2.88 -4.88
C GLU A 81 15.46 2.93 -3.35
N MET A 82 14.96 4.03 -2.79
CA MET A 82 14.84 4.22 -1.36
C MET A 82 13.59 5.01 -0.99
N CYS A 83 13.10 4.76 0.22
CA CYS A 83 12.11 5.61 0.88
C CYS A 83 12.39 5.72 2.37
N TYR A 84 11.67 6.59 3.09
CA TYR A 84 11.80 6.66 4.55
C TYR A 84 10.52 7.01 5.31
N TRP A 85 10.52 6.65 6.60
CA TRP A 85 9.51 7.01 7.58
C TRP A 85 10.14 7.88 8.67
N ASN A 86 9.45 8.97 9.01
CA ASN A 86 9.78 9.78 10.18
C ASN A 86 9.35 9.03 11.45
N LEU A 87 10.27 8.88 12.41
CA LEU A 87 9.95 8.33 13.73
C LEU A 87 9.40 9.44 14.64
N LYS A 88 8.73 9.06 15.74
CA LYS A 88 8.21 9.99 16.73
C LYS A 88 9.35 10.88 17.25
N GLY A 89 9.07 12.17 17.33
CA GLY A 89 10.07 13.18 17.68
C GLY A 89 10.89 13.71 16.49
N GLY A 90 10.74 13.16 15.28
CA GLY A 90 11.20 13.73 14.01
C GLY A 90 12.72 13.76 13.77
N LYS A 91 13.53 13.41 14.78
CA LYS A 91 14.99 13.40 14.71
C LYS A 91 15.55 12.15 14.02
N GLU A 92 14.83 11.05 14.14
CA GLU A 92 15.24 9.76 13.61
C GLU A 92 14.34 9.37 12.44
N LYS A 93 14.94 8.65 11.50
CA LYS A 93 14.26 8.19 10.29
C LYS A 93 14.58 6.73 10.06
N LEU A 94 13.56 5.97 9.70
CA LEU A 94 13.75 4.62 9.19
C LEU A 94 13.83 4.70 7.66
N ILE A 95 14.94 4.26 7.10
CA ILE A 95 15.17 4.23 5.65
C ILE A 95 15.01 2.79 5.18
N LEU A 96 14.30 2.59 4.08
CA LEU A 96 14.31 1.36 3.30
C LEU A 96 15.10 1.64 2.02
N VAL A 97 16.04 0.75 1.72
CA VAL A 97 16.71 0.66 0.42
C VAL A 97 16.27 -0.64 -0.22
N ASN A 98 15.81 -0.56 -1.46
CA ASN A 98 15.47 -1.72 -2.27
C ASN A 98 16.36 -1.72 -3.52
N SER A 99 17.05 -2.82 -3.74
CA SER A 99 17.98 -2.99 -4.84
C SER A 99 18.17 -4.48 -5.12
N GLU A 100 18.98 -4.80 -6.12
CA GLU A 100 19.42 -6.16 -6.42
C GLU A 100 20.10 -6.88 -5.24
N LEU A 101 20.61 -6.13 -4.25
CA LEU A 101 21.24 -6.68 -3.04
C LEU A 101 20.25 -7.09 -1.94
N PHE A 102 18.97 -7.26 -2.30
CA PHE A 102 17.81 -7.45 -1.42
C PHE A 102 17.41 -6.21 -0.61
N PRO A 103 16.12 -6.04 -0.30
CA PRO A 103 15.66 -4.92 0.50
C PRO A 103 16.31 -4.92 1.89
N SER A 104 16.77 -3.75 2.32
CA SER A 104 17.46 -3.55 3.60
C SER A 104 17.00 -2.27 4.29
N PHE A 105 16.88 -2.34 5.61
CA PHE A 105 16.44 -1.21 6.42
C PHE A 105 17.57 -0.61 7.24
N TYR A 106 17.56 0.71 7.37
CA TYR A 106 18.57 1.48 8.10
C TYR A 106 17.91 2.50 9.03
N LEU A 107 18.36 2.55 10.28
CA LEU A 107 17.99 3.62 11.20
C LEU A 107 18.98 4.77 11.03
N TYR A 108 18.48 5.91 10.58
CA TYR A 108 19.24 7.15 10.55
C TYR A 108 19.07 7.90 11.88
N THR A 109 20.19 8.08 12.58
CA THR A 109 20.25 8.81 13.84
C THR A 109 21.59 9.54 13.93
N ASN A 110 21.58 10.79 14.44
CA ASN A 110 22.77 11.62 14.62
C ASN A 110 23.70 11.68 13.38
N GLY A 111 23.12 11.80 12.18
CA GLY A 111 23.89 11.95 10.94
C GLY A 111 24.37 10.65 10.31
N LYS A 112 24.08 9.48 10.89
CA LYS A 112 24.57 8.17 10.40
C LYS A 112 23.42 7.18 10.23
N ALA A 113 23.47 6.39 9.17
CA ALA A 113 22.55 5.28 8.94
C ALA A 113 23.19 3.94 9.33
N LEU A 114 22.50 3.16 10.18
CA LEU A 114 22.94 1.83 10.59
C LEU A 114 21.86 0.79 10.28
N LYS A 115 22.25 -0.37 9.74
CA LYS A 115 21.29 -1.44 9.40
C LYS A 115 20.51 -1.88 10.65
N THR A 116 19.21 -2.09 10.51
CA THR A 116 18.30 -2.42 11.61
C THR A 116 17.27 -3.47 11.22
N GLU A 117 16.79 -4.23 12.20
CA GLU A 117 15.67 -5.18 12.08
C GLU A 117 14.52 -4.84 13.05
N LYS A 118 14.56 -3.66 13.68
CA LYS A 118 13.53 -3.19 14.63
C LYS A 118 12.24 -2.78 13.88
N PHE A 119 11.28 -2.18 14.58
CA PHE A 119 10.07 -1.60 13.95
C PHE A 119 9.24 -2.62 13.15
N GLY A 120 9.18 -3.88 13.61
CA GLY A 120 8.44 -4.95 12.93
C GLY A 120 9.16 -5.57 11.73
N ILE A 121 10.35 -5.08 11.34
CA ILE A 121 11.10 -5.58 10.16
C ILE A 121 11.44 -7.06 10.27
N ARG A 122 11.86 -7.52 11.46
CA ARG A 122 12.10 -8.96 11.69
C ARG A 122 10.87 -9.81 11.39
N ASP A 123 9.68 -9.31 11.68
CA ASP A 123 8.44 -10.04 11.46
C ASP A 123 7.98 -9.98 9.99
N ILE A 124 8.36 -8.93 9.24
CA ILE A 124 8.28 -8.94 7.77
C ILE A 124 9.04 -10.14 7.21
N TRP A 125 10.34 -10.26 7.55
CA TRP A 125 11.18 -11.33 7.01
C TRP A 125 10.72 -12.73 7.42
N LYS A 126 10.23 -12.90 8.65
CA LYS A 126 9.63 -14.17 9.08
C LYS A 126 8.37 -14.51 8.29
N LYS A 127 7.55 -13.51 7.94
CA LYS A 127 6.31 -13.72 7.16
C LYS A 127 6.60 -14.05 5.71
N ILE A 128 7.62 -13.45 5.12
CA ILE A 128 7.99 -13.73 3.74
C ILE A 128 8.61 -15.12 3.60
N GLY A 129 9.59 -15.49 4.44
CA GLY A 129 10.42 -16.69 4.19
C GLY A 129 10.34 -17.80 5.25
N GLY A 130 9.60 -17.65 6.34
CA GLY A 130 9.77 -18.53 7.49
C GLY A 130 11.25 -18.64 7.90
N SER A 131 11.65 -19.67 8.64
CA SER A 131 13.03 -19.83 9.13
C SER A 131 14.04 -20.36 8.10
N SER A 132 13.74 -20.40 6.81
CA SER A 132 14.63 -21.00 5.79
C SER A 132 14.49 -20.32 4.44
N TRP A 133 15.30 -19.28 4.23
CA TRP A 133 15.50 -18.63 2.92
C TRP A 133 16.37 -19.46 1.96
N GLU A 134 16.56 -20.75 2.23
CA GLU A 134 17.36 -21.68 1.42
C GLU A 134 16.59 -22.27 0.22
N ASN A 135 15.31 -21.95 0.05
CA ASN A 135 14.54 -22.35 -1.14
C ASN A 135 14.60 -21.24 -2.20
N PHE A 136 15.63 -21.30 -3.05
CA PHE A 136 15.94 -20.39 -4.16
C PHE A 136 14.89 -20.32 -5.30
N ASP A 137 13.72 -20.94 -5.15
CA ASP A 137 12.72 -21.07 -6.23
C ASP A 137 11.53 -20.09 -6.10
N GLN A 138 11.53 -19.19 -5.10
CA GLN A 138 10.45 -18.22 -4.91
C GLN A 138 10.80 -16.86 -5.52
N TYR A 139 10.00 -16.42 -6.50
CA TYR A 139 10.09 -15.07 -7.07
C TYR A 139 9.41 -14.07 -6.12
N MET A 140 10.19 -13.16 -5.53
CA MET A 140 9.70 -12.12 -4.63
C MET A 140 9.80 -10.76 -5.31
N GLN A 141 8.68 -10.06 -5.38
CA GLN A 141 8.63 -8.64 -5.71
C GLN A 141 8.38 -7.86 -4.42
N PHE A 142 9.30 -6.96 -4.08
CA PHE A 142 9.21 -6.13 -2.89
C PHE A 142 9.02 -4.69 -3.34
N PHE A 143 7.89 -4.07 -3.01
CA PHE A 143 7.52 -2.74 -3.46
C PHE A 143 7.55 -1.74 -2.28
N PRO A 144 8.61 -0.94 -2.16
CA PRO A 144 8.62 0.26 -1.33
C PRO A 144 7.47 1.21 -1.69
N PRO A 145 6.92 1.96 -0.72
CA PRO A 145 5.90 2.96 -1.02
C PRO A 145 6.48 4.10 -1.86
N ARG A 146 5.98 4.24 -3.09
CA ARG A 146 6.10 5.46 -3.89
C ARG A 146 5.14 6.56 -3.43
N SER A 147 4.03 6.16 -2.80
CA SER A 147 3.09 7.04 -2.10
C SER A 147 2.59 6.35 -0.83
N GLY A 148 2.22 7.12 0.18
CA GLY A 148 1.78 6.58 1.46
C GLY A 148 2.93 6.02 2.31
N THR A 149 2.68 4.90 3.02
CA THR A 149 3.65 4.35 4.00
C THR A 149 3.66 2.83 4.10
N ALA A 150 2.81 2.13 3.34
CA ALA A 150 2.74 0.67 3.37
C ALA A 150 3.76 0.05 2.42
N ILE A 151 4.28 -1.12 2.79
CA ILE A 151 5.11 -1.93 1.90
C ILE A 151 4.24 -3.06 1.35
N THR A 152 4.31 -3.28 0.05
CA THR A 152 3.63 -4.40 -0.60
C THR A 152 4.66 -5.43 -1.04
N VAL A 153 4.43 -6.70 -0.71
CA VAL A 153 5.30 -7.81 -1.11
C VAL A 153 4.45 -8.84 -1.81
N ILE A 154 4.88 -9.25 -3.00
CA ILE A 154 4.20 -10.27 -3.80
C ILE A 154 5.15 -11.45 -3.98
N LEU A 155 4.68 -12.65 -3.62
CA LEU A 155 5.41 -13.89 -3.78
C LEU A 155 4.76 -14.73 -4.88
N ASN A 156 5.57 -15.16 -5.85
CA ASN A 156 5.20 -16.01 -6.97
C ASN A 156 3.94 -15.52 -7.73
N ASN A 157 3.65 -14.22 -7.71
CA ASN A 157 2.43 -13.61 -8.26
C ASN A 157 1.12 -14.15 -7.66
N GLN A 158 1.17 -14.86 -6.54
CA GLN A 158 0.03 -15.59 -5.95
C GLN A 158 -0.31 -15.16 -4.52
N ASP A 159 0.69 -14.73 -3.75
CA ASP A 159 0.50 -14.24 -2.38
C ASP A 159 0.90 -12.77 -2.29
N CYS A 160 -0.04 -11.92 -1.88
CA CYS A 160 0.22 -10.51 -1.60
C CYS A 160 0.20 -10.27 -0.09
N MET A 161 1.28 -9.68 0.44
CA MET A 161 1.40 -9.25 1.82
C MET A 161 1.56 -7.73 1.86
N ILE A 162 0.70 -7.08 2.64
CA ILE A 162 0.73 -5.63 2.80
C ILE A 162 1.11 -5.31 4.24
N PHE A 163 2.22 -4.61 4.42
CA PHE A 163 2.74 -4.22 5.72
C PHE A 163 2.50 -2.73 5.95
N LYS A 164 1.48 -2.41 6.76
CA LYS A 164 1.18 -1.02 7.11
C LYS A 164 2.13 -0.51 8.19
N TRP A 165 2.55 0.74 8.04
CA TRP A 165 3.25 1.45 9.10
C TRP A 165 2.26 1.99 10.14
N GLN A 166 2.26 1.41 11.34
CA GLN A 166 1.36 1.80 12.43
C GLN A 166 2.11 1.83 13.76
N ASN A 167 1.94 2.91 14.52
CA ASN A 167 2.56 3.07 15.84
C ASN A 167 4.08 2.84 15.85
N GLU A 168 4.78 3.24 14.78
CA GLU A 168 6.21 3.03 14.55
C GLU A 168 6.63 1.56 14.38
N ALA A 169 5.76 0.72 13.85
CA ALA A 169 6.13 -0.61 13.43
C ALA A 169 5.35 -1.02 12.17
N PHE A 170 5.96 -1.90 11.38
CA PHE A 170 5.26 -2.58 10.31
C PHE A 170 4.36 -3.68 10.87
N VAL A 171 3.09 -3.65 10.48
CA VAL A 171 2.09 -4.65 10.82
C VAL A 171 1.52 -5.20 9.52
N CYS A 172 1.63 -6.51 9.34
CA CYS A 172 1.03 -7.20 8.20
C CYS A 172 -0.50 -7.16 8.33
N LEU A 173 -1.17 -6.71 7.29
CA LEU A 173 -2.60 -6.89 7.16
C LEU A 173 -2.92 -8.39 6.98
N THR A 174 -4.03 -8.83 7.57
CA THR A 174 -4.40 -10.26 7.61
C THR A 174 -5.91 -10.45 7.41
N ASP A 175 -6.57 -9.44 6.83
CA ASP A 175 -8.01 -9.50 6.61
C ASP A 175 -8.37 -10.44 5.46
N TYR A 176 -7.47 -10.56 4.47
CA TYR A 176 -7.61 -11.41 3.31
C TYR A 176 -6.24 -11.94 2.84
N PRO A 177 -6.15 -13.18 2.31
CA PRO A 177 -7.20 -14.19 2.27
C PRO A 177 -7.43 -14.90 3.62
N LYS A 178 -8.63 -15.47 3.81
CA LYS A 178 -9.03 -16.28 4.98
C LYS A 178 -9.46 -17.67 4.48
N LYS A 179 -9.34 -18.69 5.35
CA LYS A 179 -9.75 -20.07 5.01
C LYS A 179 -11.21 -20.10 4.56
N LYS A 180 -11.48 -20.79 3.44
CA LYS A 180 -12.83 -20.98 2.84
C LYS A 180 -13.48 -19.69 2.29
N ASN A 181 -12.71 -18.85 1.63
CA ASN A 181 -13.29 -17.72 0.89
C ASN A 181 -13.99 -18.19 -0.41
N ASN A 182 -15.09 -17.53 -0.75
CA ASN A 182 -15.80 -17.68 -2.02
C ASN A 182 -16.11 -16.28 -2.59
N HIS A 183 -16.58 -16.19 -3.84
CA HIS A 183 -16.87 -14.90 -4.49
C HIS A 183 -17.82 -14.01 -3.67
N GLN A 184 -18.82 -14.60 -2.99
CA GLN A 184 -19.73 -13.86 -2.12
C GLN A 184 -19.03 -13.23 -0.91
N THR A 185 -18.16 -13.99 -0.25
CA THR A 185 -17.43 -13.54 0.94
C THR A 185 -16.37 -12.51 0.56
N LEU A 186 -15.69 -12.70 -0.57
CA LEU A 186 -14.79 -11.72 -1.19
C LEU A 186 -15.53 -10.40 -1.46
N ALA A 187 -16.59 -10.41 -2.25
CA ALA A 187 -17.36 -9.22 -2.61
C ALA A 187 -17.89 -8.45 -1.40
N ARG A 188 -18.43 -9.17 -0.40
CA ARG A 188 -18.92 -8.57 0.84
C ARG A 188 -17.79 -7.91 1.64
N SER A 189 -16.66 -8.59 1.76
CA SER A 189 -15.51 -8.09 2.53
C SER A 189 -14.84 -6.92 1.83
N PHE A 190 -14.76 -6.94 0.50
CA PHE A 190 -14.27 -5.81 -0.28
C PHE A 190 -15.20 -4.59 -0.16
N ALA A 191 -16.52 -4.77 -0.21
CA ALA A 191 -17.44 -3.67 0.08
C ALA A 191 -17.23 -3.08 1.48
N ALA A 192 -16.96 -3.91 2.49
CA ALA A 192 -16.60 -3.44 3.83
C ALA A 192 -15.27 -2.68 3.83
N ALA A 193 -14.26 -3.14 3.10
CA ALA A 193 -12.98 -2.45 2.93
C ALA A 193 -13.14 -1.08 2.26
N LEU A 194 -13.96 -0.96 1.22
CA LEU A 194 -14.27 0.34 0.60
C LEU A 194 -14.88 1.34 1.61
N ASN A 195 -15.70 0.86 2.55
CA ASN A 195 -16.27 1.71 3.60
C ASN A 195 -15.24 2.18 4.63
N THR A 196 -14.07 1.54 4.76
CA THR A 196 -13.00 2.04 5.63
C THR A 196 -12.23 3.20 4.98
N GLN A 197 -12.38 3.39 3.66
CA GLN A 197 -11.65 4.38 2.86
C GLN A 197 -10.13 4.22 2.97
N ASP A 198 -9.67 3.02 3.28
CA ASP A 198 -8.26 2.68 3.44
C ASP A 198 -7.78 1.86 2.24
N THR A 199 -6.98 2.51 1.40
CA THR A 199 -6.42 1.94 0.18
C THR A 199 -5.67 0.62 0.42
N ASP A 200 -4.84 0.57 1.46
CA ASP A 200 -4.03 -0.63 1.77
C ASP A 200 -4.93 -1.81 2.15
N THR A 201 -6.04 -1.53 2.84
CA THR A 201 -7.02 -2.54 3.21
C THR A 201 -7.75 -3.07 1.97
N CYS A 202 -8.10 -2.18 1.03
CA CYS A 202 -8.75 -2.56 -0.23
C CYS A 202 -7.84 -3.43 -1.11
N LEU A 203 -6.54 -3.12 -1.15
CA LEU A 203 -5.57 -3.80 -1.99
C LEU A 203 -5.42 -5.30 -1.66
N GLN A 204 -5.66 -5.72 -0.41
CA GLN A 204 -5.61 -7.14 -0.02
C GLN A 204 -6.57 -8.06 -0.80
N TYR A 205 -7.64 -7.51 -1.39
CA TYR A 205 -8.68 -8.28 -2.07
C TYR A 205 -8.45 -8.42 -3.59
N ILE A 206 -7.41 -7.77 -4.10
CA ILE A 206 -7.09 -7.71 -5.53
C ILE A 206 -6.09 -8.82 -5.87
N LEU A 207 -6.20 -9.38 -7.08
CA LEU A 207 -5.30 -10.43 -7.54
C LEU A 207 -3.84 -9.93 -7.48
N PRO A 208 -2.91 -10.67 -6.85
CA PRO A 208 -1.54 -10.19 -6.67
C PRO A 208 -0.84 -9.84 -7.98
N GLN A 209 -0.93 -10.70 -9.00
CA GLN A 209 -0.39 -10.38 -10.33
C GLN A 209 -0.95 -9.05 -10.88
N TYR A 210 -2.25 -8.83 -10.73
CA TYR A 210 -2.90 -7.60 -11.19
C TYR A 210 -2.42 -6.36 -10.43
N ILE A 211 -2.11 -6.50 -9.12
CA ILE A 211 -1.47 -5.44 -8.33
C ILE A 211 -0.09 -5.13 -8.89
N SER A 212 0.76 -6.13 -9.15
CA SER A 212 2.09 -5.90 -9.70
C SER A 212 1.99 -5.11 -11.02
N GLU A 213 1.24 -5.65 -11.97
CA GLU A 213 1.23 -5.12 -13.34
C GLU A 213 0.52 -3.77 -13.44
N GLN A 214 -0.68 -3.64 -12.87
CA GLN A 214 -1.48 -2.43 -13.05
C GLN A 214 -1.17 -1.36 -12.00
N CYS A 215 -1.05 -1.75 -10.73
CA CYS A 215 -0.82 -0.78 -9.67
C CYS A 215 0.65 -0.38 -9.56
N MET A 216 1.57 -1.35 -9.49
CA MET A 216 2.98 -1.06 -9.22
C MET A 216 3.73 -0.62 -10.47
N ASP A 217 3.53 -1.31 -11.60
CA ASP A 217 4.26 -1.01 -12.83
C ASP A 217 3.60 0.12 -13.64
N ILE A 218 2.35 -0.04 -14.07
CA ILE A 218 1.66 0.94 -14.94
C ILE A 218 1.35 2.24 -14.19
N LEU A 219 0.77 2.13 -12.98
CA LEU A 219 0.40 3.30 -12.17
C LEU A 219 1.51 3.71 -11.19
N GLU A 220 2.70 3.12 -11.28
CA GLU A 220 3.88 3.52 -10.50
C GLU A 220 3.60 3.60 -8.99
N GLY A 221 2.83 2.65 -8.46
CA GLY A 221 2.48 2.59 -7.03
C GLY A 221 1.48 3.65 -6.57
N ARG A 222 0.75 4.32 -7.48
CA ARG A 222 -0.38 5.21 -7.13
C ARG A 222 -1.61 4.40 -6.74
N THR A 223 -1.56 3.78 -5.56
CA THR A 223 -2.55 2.77 -5.14
C THR A 223 -3.97 3.34 -4.98
N GLU A 224 -4.15 4.58 -4.53
CA GLU A 224 -5.50 5.15 -4.43
C GLU A 224 -6.13 5.36 -5.80
N GLN A 225 -5.35 5.86 -6.77
CA GLN A 225 -5.77 5.97 -8.17
C GLN A 225 -6.17 4.60 -8.71
N PHE A 226 -5.33 3.57 -8.49
CA PHE A 226 -5.60 2.21 -8.91
C PHE A 226 -6.95 1.68 -8.36
N ILE A 227 -7.19 1.80 -7.05
CA ILE A 227 -8.45 1.31 -6.47
C ILE A 227 -9.64 2.13 -6.98
N CYS A 228 -9.50 3.44 -7.14
CA CYS A 228 -10.55 4.29 -7.68
C CYS A 228 -10.93 3.91 -9.12
N GLU A 229 -9.93 3.70 -10.00
CA GLU A 229 -10.14 3.25 -11.37
C GLU A 229 -10.76 1.85 -11.43
N LEU A 230 -10.31 0.94 -10.57
CA LEU A 230 -10.85 -0.41 -10.45
C LEU A 230 -12.36 -0.42 -10.14
N ILE A 231 -12.80 0.47 -9.26
CA ILE A 231 -14.20 0.58 -8.83
C ILE A 231 -15.01 1.57 -9.64
N GLY A 232 -14.52 2.02 -10.80
CA GLY A 232 -15.31 2.81 -11.74
C GLY A 232 -16.53 2.02 -12.24
N GLY A 233 -17.63 2.71 -12.52
CA GLY A 233 -18.86 2.04 -12.97
C GLY A 233 -19.92 2.97 -13.53
N GLY A 234 -20.95 2.39 -14.14
CA GLY A 234 -22.05 3.12 -14.77
C GLY A 234 -23.14 3.55 -13.79
N ILE A 235 -23.67 4.77 -13.98
CA ILE A 235 -24.92 5.23 -13.36
C ILE A 235 -26.10 4.52 -14.03
N GLU A 236 -26.98 3.87 -13.26
CA GLU A 236 -28.12 3.11 -13.82
C GLU A 236 -29.03 3.94 -14.73
N ASP A 237 -29.32 5.18 -14.33
CA ASP A 237 -30.33 6.00 -15.01
C ASP A 237 -29.82 6.69 -16.28
N THR A 238 -28.50 6.92 -16.37
CA THR A 238 -27.91 7.73 -17.46
C THR A 238 -26.92 6.95 -18.32
N GLY A 239 -26.40 5.82 -17.84
CA GLY A 239 -25.30 5.10 -18.47
C GLY A 239 -23.96 5.85 -18.42
N GLU A 240 -23.90 7.00 -17.75
CA GLU A 240 -22.65 7.76 -17.57
C GLU A 240 -21.69 6.97 -16.68
N PHE A 241 -20.42 6.89 -17.09
CA PHE A 241 -19.40 6.20 -16.32
C PHE A 241 -18.80 7.17 -15.29
N ILE A 242 -18.77 6.73 -14.02
CA ILE A 242 -18.17 7.48 -12.92
C ILE A 242 -16.96 6.71 -12.38
N THR A 243 -15.84 7.42 -12.24
CA THR A 243 -14.70 7.01 -11.43
C THR A 243 -14.58 7.99 -10.25
N PRO A 244 -14.56 7.52 -8.99
CA PRO A 244 -14.32 8.40 -7.85
C PRO A 244 -12.90 8.96 -7.90
N SER A 245 -12.72 10.22 -7.50
CA SER A 245 -11.38 10.83 -7.43
C SER A 245 -10.57 10.38 -6.21
N SER A 246 -11.26 10.03 -5.12
CA SER A 246 -10.65 9.52 -3.88
C SER A 246 -11.60 8.54 -3.19
N LEU A 247 -11.04 7.59 -2.44
CA LEU A 247 -11.85 6.72 -1.57
C LEU A 247 -12.59 7.51 -0.49
N LYS A 248 -12.10 8.71 -0.14
CA LYS A 248 -12.80 9.62 0.77
C LYS A 248 -14.11 10.13 0.20
N ASP A 249 -14.32 10.09 -1.11
CA ASP A 249 -15.57 10.51 -1.76
C ASP A 249 -16.69 9.49 -1.55
N ILE A 250 -16.34 8.24 -1.23
CA ILE A 250 -17.29 7.18 -0.96
C ILE A 250 -18.02 7.48 0.35
N LYS A 251 -19.34 7.68 0.27
CA LYS A 251 -20.21 7.76 1.44
C LYS A 251 -20.51 6.37 1.99
N LYS A 252 -20.81 5.43 1.09
CA LYS A 252 -21.14 4.04 1.44
C LYS A 252 -20.97 3.11 0.24
N ALA A 253 -20.40 1.94 0.47
CA ALA A 253 -20.40 0.81 -0.46
C ALA A 253 -21.28 -0.33 0.10
N THR A 254 -22.18 -0.88 -0.72
CA THR A 254 -23.10 -1.95 -0.31
C THR A 254 -23.04 -3.10 -1.29
N TYR A 255 -22.69 -4.29 -0.80
CA TYR A 255 -22.73 -5.52 -1.60
C TYR A 255 -24.17 -5.97 -1.85
N LYS A 256 -24.48 -6.30 -3.11
CA LYS A 256 -25.73 -6.90 -3.57
C LYS A 256 -25.41 -8.19 -4.36
N TYR A 257 -26.17 -9.24 -4.08
CA TYR A 257 -26.21 -10.44 -4.92
C TYR A 257 -27.45 -10.37 -5.80
N ASP A 258 -27.28 -10.47 -7.11
CA ASP A 258 -28.37 -10.38 -8.08
C ASP A 258 -28.16 -11.41 -9.19
N PRO A 259 -28.69 -12.64 -9.02
CA PRO A 259 -28.48 -13.72 -10.01
C PRO A 259 -29.24 -13.47 -11.33
N ASP A 260 -30.19 -12.54 -11.34
CA ASP A 260 -31.06 -12.26 -12.48
C ASP A 260 -30.59 -11.04 -13.30
N ASN A 261 -29.49 -10.40 -12.90
CA ASN A 261 -28.96 -9.19 -13.54
C ASN A 261 -28.52 -9.42 -15.00
N GLY A 262 -28.30 -10.67 -15.42
CA GLY A 262 -27.94 -11.03 -16.80
C GLY A 262 -26.51 -10.65 -17.22
N PHE A 263 -25.81 -9.84 -16.42
CA PHE A 263 -24.44 -9.39 -16.67
C PHE A 263 -23.48 -9.81 -15.55
N ALA A 264 -23.80 -9.56 -14.27
CA ALA A 264 -22.99 -9.97 -13.13
C ALA A 264 -23.80 -10.34 -11.90
N ASN A 265 -23.41 -11.41 -11.20
CA ASN A 265 -24.13 -11.88 -10.01
C ASN A 265 -23.71 -11.17 -8.72
N HIS A 266 -22.51 -10.58 -8.69
CA HIS A 266 -21.96 -9.88 -7.53
C HIS A 266 -21.72 -8.41 -7.88
N ILE A 267 -22.45 -7.52 -7.21
CA ILE A 267 -22.48 -6.09 -7.52
C ILE A 267 -22.16 -5.33 -6.23
N ILE A 268 -21.42 -4.23 -6.33
CA ILE A 268 -21.31 -3.24 -5.26
C ILE A 268 -22.00 -1.95 -5.71
N PHE A 269 -23.00 -1.54 -4.94
CA PHE A 269 -23.60 -0.22 -5.08
C PHE A 269 -22.79 0.80 -4.28
N ILE A 270 -22.27 1.81 -4.98
CA ILE A 270 -21.43 2.86 -4.41
C ILE A 270 -22.23 4.16 -4.39
N GLN A 271 -22.36 4.74 -3.20
CA GLN A 271 -22.90 6.07 -2.99
C GLN A 271 -21.75 7.04 -2.71
N LEU A 272 -21.71 8.15 -3.45
CA LEU A 272 -20.75 9.22 -3.25
C LEU A 272 -21.31 10.30 -2.32
N LYS A 273 -20.42 11.08 -1.71
CA LYS A 273 -20.78 12.17 -0.78
C LYS A 273 -21.49 13.33 -1.47
N ASP A 274 -21.29 13.50 -2.78
CA ASP A 274 -21.95 14.53 -3.59
C ASP A 274 -23.38 14.17 -4.02
N GLY A 275 -23.86 12.98 -3.63
CA GLY A 275 -25.22 12.50 -3.91
C GLY A 275 -25.33 11.58 -5.12
N ARG A 276 -24.29 11.45 -5.96
CA ARG A 276 -24.27 10.49 -7.06
C ARG A 276 -24.14 9.06 -6.55
N SER A 277 -24.60 8.09 -7.35
CA SER A 277 -24.43 6.67 -7.06
C SER A 277 -24.36 5.84 -8.34
N TYR A 278 -23.68 4.71 -8.28
CA TYR A 278 -23.45 3.86 -9.44
C TYR A 278 -23.22 2.39 -9.01
N HIS A 279 -23.26 1.49 -9.99
CA HIS A 279 -22.96 0.07 -9.80
C HIS A 279 -21.56 -0.27 -10.29
N TYR A 280 -20.79 -0.90 -9.40
CA TYR A 280 -19.53 -1.55 -9.72
C TYR A 280 -19.78 -3.06 -9.89
N TYR A 281 -19.54 -3.55 -11.10
CA TYR A 281 -19.68 -4.97 -11.47
C TYR A 281 -18.31 -5.64 -11.38
N MET A 282 -18.13 -6.53 -10.41
CA MET A 282 -16.81 -7.13 -10.14
C MET A 282 -16.47 -8.23 -11.14
N SER A 283 -15.23 -8.23 -11.62
CA SER A 283 -14.60 -9.41 -12.24
C SER A 283 -13.79 -10.19 -11.20
N PHE A 284 -13.79 -11.52 -11.33
CA PHE A 284 -13.10 -12.42 -10.39
C PHE A 284 -12.18 -13.38 -11.12
N GLU A 285 -11.08 -13.73 -10.46
CA GLU A 285 -10.23 -14.86 -10.80
C GLU A 285 -9.97 -15.69 -9.54
N SER A 286 -9.65 -16.97 -9.68
CA SER A 286 -9.30 -17.82 -8.55
C SER A 286 -7.93 -18.44 -8.73
N VAL A 287 -7.12 -18.35 -7.68
CA VAL A 287 -5.78 -18.93 -7.62
C VAL A 287 -5.80 -20.16 -6.70
N GLU A 288 -5.14 -21.23 -7.12
CA GLU A 288 -4.93 -22.41 -6.29
C GLU A 288 -3.67 -22.22 -5.44
N ALA A 289 -3.83 -22.16 -4.11
CA ALA A 289 -2.73 -22.04 -3.16
C ALA A 289 -2.97 -22.98 -1.97
N ASP A 290 -1.97 -23.78 -1.57
CA ASP A 290 -2.05 -24.70 -0.43
C ASP A 290 -3.32 -25.60 -0.42
N MET A 291 -3.68 -26.16 -1.57
CA MET A 291 -4.88 -26.99 -1.77
C MET A 291 -6.20 -26.25 -1.46
N GLN A 292 -6.20 -24.92 -1.56
CA GLN A 292 -7.38 -24.06 -1.47
C GLN A 292 -7.48 -23.16 -2.71
N THR A 293 -8.68 -23.10 -3.26
CA THR A 293 -9.06 -22.10 -4.26
C THR A 293 -9.35 -20.78 -3.55
N ILE A 294 -8.55 -19.74 -3.84
CA ILE A 294 -8.71 -18.40 -3.28
C ILE A 294 -9.17 -17.46 -4.38
N PRO A 295 -10.38 -16.87 -4.29
CA PRO A 295 -10.83 -15.91 -5.28
C PRO A 295 -10.17 -14.54 -5.06
N TYR A 296 -10.03 -13.75 -6.11
CA TYR A 296 -9.53 -12.37 -6.08
C TYR A 296 -10.29 -11.51 -7.08
N ILE A 297 -10.26 -10.19 -6.87
CA ILE A 297 -10.81 -9.22 -7.81
C ILE A 297 -9.76 -8.89 -8.86
N THR A 298 -10.15 -8.85 -10.14
CA THR A 298 -9.27 -8.55 -11.28
C THR A 298 -9.68 -7.34 -12.10
N GLY A 299 -10.78 -6.67 -11.74
CA GLY A 299 -11.26 -5.52 -12.50
C GLY A 299 -12.74 -5.22 -12.33
N ALA A 300 -13.23 -4.33 -13.19
CA ALA A 300 -14.64 -4.17 -13.50
C ALA A 300 -15.01 -5.04 -14.71
N MET A 301 -16.20 -5.66 -14.70
CA MET A 301 -16.79 -6.18 -15.93
C MET A 301 -17.30 -4.99 -16.76
N GLY A 302 -16.75 -4.85 -17.97
CA GLY A 302 -17.12 -3.83 -18.96
C GLY A 302 -18.25 -4.27 -19.88
#